data_AF-A0A7K3QXD0-F1
#
_entry.id   AF-A0A7K3QXD0-F1
#
_cell.length_a   1.000
_cell.length_b   1.000
_cell.length_c   1.000
_cell.angle_alpha   90.00
_cell.angle_beta   90.00
_cell.angle_gamma   90.00
#
_symmetry.space_group_name_H-M   'P 1'
#
loop_
_entity.id
_entity.type
_entity.pdbx_description
1 polymer ?
#
loop_
_entity_poly.entity_id
_entity_poly.type
_entity_poly.pdbx_seq_one_letter_code
_entity_poly.pdbx_strand_id
1 'polypeptide(L)'
;MAAVEIVSFGYLHDEPPTAHLTIDLRHHFRDPHVSPKLRCMTADDEPVRAAVLGTPGVASLVVATVAAVEAFASGPSVGTITVADGCAGGRHRGVDRTTARHAGCERIPRMA
;
A
#
# COMPACT_ATOMS: atom_id res chain seq x y z
N MET A 1 4.35 20.99 -12.50
CA MET A 1 4.34 20.17 -11.27
C MET A 1 4.99 18.84 -11.61
N ALA A 2 5.84 18.31 -10.73
CA ALA A 2 6.33 16.94 -10.87
C ALA A 2 5.15 15.96 -10.82
N ALA A 3 5.15 14.96 -11.69
CA ALA A 3 4.15 13.89 -11.62
C ALA A 3 4.49 12.97 -10.44
N VAL A 4 3.48 12.52 -9.70
CA VAL A 4 3.66 11.54 -8.63
C VAL A 4 3.00 10.25 -9.06
N GLU A 5 3.75 9.16 -9.01
CA GLU A 5 3.27 7.81 -9.30
C GLU A 5 3.28 7.01 -8.00
N ILE A 6 2.18 6.33 -7.69
CA ILE A 6 2.09 5.45 -6.52
C ILE A 6 1.89 4.03 -7.02
N VAL A 7 2.74 3.14 -6.53
CA VAL A 7 2.83 1.74 -6.95
C VAL A 7 2.64 0.86 -5.73
N SER A 8 1.53 0.14 -5.66
CA SER A 8 1.33 -0.86 -4.62
C SER A 8 1.93 -2.20 -5.04
N PHE A 9 2.58 -2.92 -4.11
CA PHE A 9 3.12 -4.26 -4.35
C PHE A 9 3.02 -5.19 -3.14
N GLY A 10 3.21 -6.49 -3.39
CA GLY A 10 3.16 -7.54 -2.37
C GLY A 10 4.50 -8.26 -2.23
N TYR A 11 5.13 -8.18 -1.05
CA TYR A 11 6.40 -8.86 -0.77
C TYR A 11 6.36 -10.39 -0.88
N LEU A 12 5.16 -11.00 -0.88
CA LEU A 12 4.99 -12.44 -1.12
C LEU A 12 4.97 -12.79 -2.61
N HIS A 13 4.95 -11.80 -3.51
CA HIS A 13 4.75 -11.99 -4.94
C HIS A 13 5.90 -11.41 -5.76
N ASP A 14 6.36 -10.23 -5.39
CA ASP A 14 7.40 -9.49 -6.11
C ASP A 14 8.39 -8.84 -5.13
N GLU A 15 9.60 -8.56 -5.61
CA GLU A 15 10.53 -7.66 -4.91
C GLU A 15 10.02 -6.20 -5.00
N PRO A 16 10.43 -5.32 -4.07
CA PRO A 16 10.11 -3.91 -4.17
C PRO A 16 10.54 -3.35 -5.52
N PRO A 17 9.64 -2.67 -6.27
CA PRO A 17 10.00 -2.04 -7.52
C PRO A 17 10.98 -0.89 -7.27
N THR A 18 11.73 -0.50 -8.29
CA THR A 18 12.57 0.70 -8.23
C THR A 18 11.68 1.93 -7.99
N ALA A 19 11.89 2.60 -6.86
CA ALA A 19 11.13 3.77 -6.45
C ALA A 19 12.03 4.77 -5.70
N HIS A 20 11.61 6.02 -5.63
CA HIS A 20 12.29 7.05 -4.84
C HIS A 20 12.02 6.87 -3.35
N LEU A 21 10.81 6.43 -3.02
CA LEU A 21 10.37 6.08 -1.67
C LEU A 21 9.77 4.68 -1.69
N THR A 22 10.23 3.81 -0.80
CA THR A 22 9.62 2.50 -0.56
C THR A 22 9.15 2.43 0.89
N ILE A 23 7.85 2.21 1.09
CA ILE A 23 7.21 2.18 2.40
C ILE A 23 6.77 0.74 2.71
N ASP A 24 7.47 0.07 3.63
CA ASP A 24 7.11 -1.28 4.08
C ASP A 24 6.07 -1.24 5.21
N LEU A 25 4.87 -1.72 4.91
CA LEU A 25 3.72 -1.72 5.82
C LEU A 25 3.51 -3.06 6.52
N ARG A 26 4.43 -4.02 6.45
CA ARG A 26 4.23 -5.39 6.96
C ARG A 26 4.25 -5.51 8.47
N HIS A 27 5.14 -4.76 9.14
CA HIS A 27 5.53 -5.06 10.51
C HIS A 27 4.87 -4.20 11.57
N HIS A 28 4.66 -2.91 11.29
CA HIS A 28 4.19 -1.94 12.30
C HIS A 28 2.68 -1.70 12.29
N PHE A 29 1.97 -2.08 11.22
CA PHE A 29 0.56 -1.77 11.05
C PHE A 29 -0.31 -3.02 11.07
N ARG A 30 -1.54 -2.87 11.58
CA ARG A 30 -2.51 -3.98 11.67
C ARG A 30 -2.76 -4.59 10.30
N ASP A 31 -3.00 -5.90 10.28
CA ASP A 31 -3.38 -6.63 9.08
C ASP A 31 -4.91 -6.70 8.95
N PRO A 32 -5.53 -6.03 7.96
CA PRO A 32 -6.96 -6.16 7.71
C PRO A 32 -7.38 -7.60 7.43
N HIS A 33 -6.47 -8.45 6.94
CA HIS A 33 -6.72 -9.86 6.64
C HIS A 33 -7.15 -10.68 7.89
N VAL A 34 -6.89 -10.19 9.11
CA VAL A 34 -7.37 -10.87 10.33
C VAL A 34 -8.89 -10.88 10.41
N SER A 35 -9.57 -9.88 9.83
CA SER A 35 -11.02 -9.81 9.79
C SER A 35 -11.57 -10.69 8.66
N PRO A 36 -12.34 -11.76 8.94
CA PRO A 36 -12.89 -12.63 7.90
C PRO A 36 -13.74 -11.90 6.87
N LYS A 37 -14.36 -10.79 7.27
CA LYS A 37 -15.20 -9.94 6.40
C LYS A 37 -14.38 -9.11 5.40
N LEU A 38 -13.12 -8.79 5.73
CA LEU A 38 -12.25 -7.95 4.90
C LEU A 38 -11.31 -8.76 3.99
N ARG A 39 -11.15 -10.07 4.22
CA ARG A 39 -10.18 -10.91 3.51
C ARG A 39 -10.30 -10.88 1.98
N CYS A 40 -11.52 -10.93 1.46
CA CYS A 40 -11.78 -10.87 0.02
C CYS A 40 -12.05 -9.46 -0.50
N MET A 41 -11.98 -8.45 0.37
CA MET A 41 -12.07 -7.04 -0.03
C MET A 41 -10.68 -6.54 -0.41
N THR A 42 -10.63 -5.34 -0.99
CA THR A 42 -9.42 -4.69 -1.50
C THR A 42 -9.34 -3.26 -0.98
N ALA A 43 -8.22 -2.59 -1.22
CA ALA A 43 -8.07 -1.18 -0.88
C ALA A 43 -9.10 -0.24 -1.53
N ASP A 44 -9.75 -0.65 -2.62
CA ASP A 44 -10.82 0.13 -3.26
C ASP A 44 -12.10 0.14 -2.40
N ASP A 45 -12.27 -0.85 -1.54
CA ASP A 45 -13.46 -0.99 -0.71
C ASP A 45 -13.38 -0.11 0.54
N GLU A 46 -14.40 0.74 0.73
CA GLU A 46 -14.51 1.65 1.89
C GLU A 46 -14.23 0.98 3.25
N PRO A 47 -14.76 -0.24 3.55
CA PRO A 47 -14.46 -0.91 4.81
C PRO A 47 -12.98 -1.25 5.02
N VAL A 48 -12.23 -1.53 3.96
CA VAL A 48 -10.79 -1.80 4.04
C VAL A 48 -10.04 -0.49 4.26
N ARG A 49 -10.36 0.58 3.52
CA ARG A 49 -9.73 1.89 3.73
C ARG A 49 -9.96 2.39 5.15
N ALA A 50 -11.18 2.28 5.66
CA ALA A 50 -11.51 2.66 7.03
C ALA A 50 -10.70 1.85 8.06
N ALA A 51 -10.52 0.55 7.85
CA ALA A 51 -9.72 -0.30 8.74
C ALA A 51 -8.23 0.09 8.71
N VAL A 52 -7.68 0.40 7.53
CA VAL A 52 -6.30 0.85 7.37
C VAL A 52 -6.09 2.22 8.02
N LEU A 53 -6.93 3.21 7.70
CA LEU A 53 -6.85 4.57 8.26
C LEU A 53 -7.11 4.61 9.77
N GLY A 54 -7.92 3.68 10.29
CA GLY A 54 -8.15 3.51 11.73
C GLY A 54 -6.98 2.88 12.49
N THR A 55 -5.92 2.44 11.79
CA THR A 55 -4.73 1.89 12.44
C THR A 55 -3.85 3.03 12.98
N PRO A 56 -3.51 3.04 14.29
CA PRO A 56 -2.65 4.07 14.87
C PRO A 56 -1.35 4.25 14.09
N GLY A 57 -0.99 5.51 13.81
CA GLY A 57 0.22 5.88 13.08
C GLY A 57 0.07 5.92 11.55
N VAL A 58 -0.95 5.29 10.95
CA VAL A 58 -1.12 5.28 9.48
C VAL A 58 -1.37 6.68 8.93
N ALA A 59 -2.26 7.47 9.54
CA ALA A 59 -2.52 8.85 9.10
C ALA A 59 -1.26 9.72 9.18
N SER A 60 -0.48 9.59 10.26
CA SER A 60 0.80 10.31 10.42
C SER A 60 1.83 9.89 9.39
N LEU A 61 1.90 8.59 9.06
CA LEU A 61 2.78 8.08 8.01
C LEU A 61 2.41 8.67 6.65
N VAL A 62 1.13 8.70 6.29
CA VAL A 62 0.66 9.31 5.03
C VAL A 62 1.11 10.77 4.93
N VAL A 63 0.92 11.56 5.98
CA VAL A 63 1.37 12.96 6.02
C VAL A 63 2.89 13.07 5.84
N ALA A 64 3.67 12.22 6.50
CA ALA A 64 5.12 12.20 6.36
C ALA A 64 5.57 11.80 4.95
N THR A 65 4.88 10.85 4.30
CA THR A 65 5.15 10.46 2.92
C THR A 65 4.87 11.62 1.95
N VAL A 66 3.77 12.35 2.14
CA VAL A 66 3.47 13.55 1.33
C VAL A 66 4.57 14.59 1.49
N ALA A 67 5.01 14.88 2.71
CA ALA A 67 6.09 15.83 2.96
C ALA A 67 7.42 15.39 2.29
N ALA A 68 7.72 14.10 2.29
CA ALA A 68 8.90 13.57 1.59
C ALA A 68 8.78 13.73 0.06
N VAL A 69 7.61 13.48 -0.52
CA VAL A 69 7.35 13.71 -1.96
C VAL A 69 7.49 15.19 -2.31
N GLU A 70 6.97 16.10 -1.48
CA GLU A 70 7.15 17.54 -1.66
C GLU A 70 8.63 17.94 -1.63
N ALA A 71 9.42 17.34 -0.76
CA ALA A 71 10.86 17.56 -0.73
C ALA A 71 11.55 17.12 -2.03
N PHE A 72 11.20 15.94 -2.58
CA PHE A 72 11.68 15.50 -3.90
C PHE A 72 11.26 16.48 -5.01
N ALA A 73 10.00 16.93 -5.00
CA ALA A 73 9.46 17.85 -6.00
C ALA A 73 10.10 19.24 -5.95
N SER A 74 10.67 19.64 -4.81
CA SER A 74 11.43 20.89 -4.65
C SER A 74 12.86 20.82 -5.20
N GLY A 75 13.34 19.61 -5.53
CA GLY A 75 14.67 19.38 -6.08
C GLY A 75 14.88 19.97 -7.48
N PRO A 76 16.14 20.05 -7.95
CA PRO A 76 16.48 20.69 -9.22
C PRO A 76 16.09 19.87 -10.47
N SER A 77 15.74 18.59 -10.31
CA SER A 77 15.38 17.68 -11.40
C SER A 77 13.87 17.64 -11.62
N VAL A 78 13.45 17.78 -12.88
CA VAL A 78 12.05 17.55 -13.28
C VAL A 78 11.88 16.09 -13.70
N GLY A 79 10.96 15.38 -13.06
CA GLY A 79 10.69 13.96 -13.33
C GLY A 79 9.50 13.43 -12.54
N THR A 80 9.13 12.19 -12.83
CA THR A 80 8.11 11.46 -12.06
C THR A 80 8.71 10.97 -10.75
N ILE A 81 8.03 11.25 -9.63
CA ILE A 81 8.38 10.73 -8.31
C ILE A 81 7.56 9.47 -8.06
N THR A 82 8.19 8.32 -8.19
CA THR A 82 7.59 7.02 -7.86
C THR A 82 7.69 6.71 -6.37
N VAL A 83 6.55 6.41 -5.73
CA VAL A 83 6.42 5.93 -4.35
C VAL A 83 5.89 4.49 -4.40
N ALA A 84 6.63 3.55 -3.85
CA ALA A 84 6.22 2.16 -3.72
C ALA A 84 5.69 1.88 -2.30
N ASP A 85 4.43 1.46 -2.18
CA ASP A 85 3.89 0.97 -0.92
C ASP A 85 3.83 -0.57 -0.94
N GLY A 86 4.39 -1.19 0.09
CA GLY A 86 4.54 -2.64 0.16
C GLY A 86 3.75 -3.21 1.33
N CYS A 87 2.87 -4.17 1.06
CA CYS A 87 2.31 -5.03 2.10
C CYS A 87 2.60 -6.50 1.79
N ALA A 88 2.11 -7.43 2.62
CA ALA A 88 2.43 -8.84 2.43
C ALA A 88 1.87 -9.36 1.09
N GLY A 89 0.57 -9.19 0.85
CA GLY A 89 -0.10 -9.68 -0.36
C GLY A 89 -0.46 -8.61 -1.38
N GLY A 90 -0.04 -7.36 -1.20
CA GLY A 90 -0.36 -6.22 -2.08
C GLY A 90 -1.81 -5.70 -2.04
N ARG A 91 -2.76 -6.42 -1.43
CA ARG A 91 -4.22 -6.22 -1.64
C ARG A 91 -4.91 -5.18 -0.76
N HIS A 92 -4.44 -4.98 0.46
CA HIS A 92 -5.24 -4.32 1.50
C HIS A 92 -4.71 -2.98 1.96
N ARG A 93 -3.38 -2.82 2.00
CA ARG A 93 -2.75 -1.60 2.54
C ARG A 93 -2.21 -0.66 1.47
N GLY A 94 -2.33 -1.05 0.20
CA GLY A 94 -2.00 -0.18 -0.94
C GLY A 94 -3.15 0.70 -1.37
N VAL A 95 -2.89 1.59 -2.31
CA VAL A 95 -3.83 2.61 -2.79
C VAL A 95 -4.19 2.46 -4.26
N ASP A 96 -3.45 1.65 -5.03
CA ASP A 96 -3.72 1.48 -6.47
C ASP A 96 -3.45 0.04 -6.95
N ARG A 97 -4.37 -0.50 -7.77
CA ARG A 97 -4.27 -1.83 -8.39
C ARG A 97 -3.50 -1.85 -9.69
N THR A 98 -3.20 -0.68 -10.28
CA THR A 98 -2.74 -0.60 -11.67
C THR A 98 -1.44 -1.37 -11.93
N THR A 99 -0.59 -1.55 -10.91
CA THR A 99 0.68 -2.28 -11.00
C THR A 99 0.78 -3.51 -10.10
N ALA A 100 -0.19 -3.73 -9.21
CA ALA A 100 -0.09 -4.77 -8.19
C ALA A 100 -0.61 -6.12 -8.72
N ARG A 101 0.27 -7.13 -8.87
CA ARG A 101 -0.15 -8.52 -9.13
C ARG A 101 -0.64 -9.15 -7.82
N HIS A 102 -1.95 -9.37 -7.70
CA HIS A 102 -2.54 -10.01 -6.53
C HIS A 102 -2.91 -11.46 -6.82
N ALA A 103 -2.57 -12.38 -5.91
CA ALA A 103 -3.20 -13.70 -5.89
C ALA A 103 -4.72 -13.55 -5.62
N GLY A 104 -5.58 -14.32 -6.27
CA GLY A 104 -7.04 -14.25 -6.06
C GLY A 104 -7.44 -14.64 -4.64
N CYS A 105 -8.60 -14.17 -4.16
CA CYS A 105 -9.21 -14.68 -2.93
C CYS A 105 -9.78 -16.08 -3.19
N GLU A 106 -8.94 -17.12 -3.21
CA GLU A 106 -9.46 -18.47 -3.04
C GLU A 106 -9.93 -18.60 -1.58
N ARG A 107 -11.25 -18.73 -1.41
CA ARG A 107 -11.89 -19.05 -0.13
C ARG A 107 -11.25 -20.33 0.40
N ILE A 108 -10.31 -20.20 1.33
CA ILE A 108 -9.78 -21.33 2.10
C ILE A 108 -10.99 -21.99 2.77
N PRO A 109 -11.40 -23.21 2.36
CA PRO A 109 -12.50 -23.89 3.03
C PRO A 109 -12.04 -24.19 4.46
N ARG A 110 -12.87 -23.87 5.45
CA ARG A 110 -12.66 -24.29 6.83
C ARG A 110 -12.55 -25.81 6.83
N MET A 111 -11.34 -26.35 7.05
CA MET A 111 -11.22 -27.73 7.47
C MET A 111 -11.67 -27.82 8.93
N ALA A 112 -12.63 -28.72 9.14
CA ALA A 112 -13.20 -29.12 10.41
C ALA A 112 -12.15 -29.83 11.29
#